data_AF-A0A377CZN5-F1
#
_entry.id   AF-A0A377CZN5-F1
#
_cell.length_a   1.000
_cell.length_b   1.000
_cell.length_c   1.000
_cell.angle_alpha   90.00
_cell.angle_beta   90.00
_cell.angle_gamma   90.00
#
_symmetry.space_group_name_H-M   'P 1'
#
loop_
_entity.id
_entity.type
_entity.pdbx_description
1 polymer ?
#
loop_
_entity_poly.entity_id
_entity_poly.type
_entity_poly.pdbx_seq_one_letter_code
_entity_poly.pdbx_strand_id
1 'polypeptide(L)' 'MEGYPADENQAAAYMNKIIEKEIMRAPEQYLWIHRRFKTRPVGESSLYI' A
#
# COMPACT_ATOMS: atom_id res chain seq x y z
N MET A 1 -20.26 -6.95 -2.85
CA MET A 1 -18.83 -6.79 -3.19
C MET A 1 -18.24 -8.19 -3.25
N GLU A 2 -18.52 -8.91 -4.33
CA GLU A 2 -18.05 -10.31 -4.50
C GLU A 2 -16.54 -10.31 -4.74
N GLY A 3 -15.78 -11.08 -3.95
CA GLY A 3 -14.33 -11.25 -4.13
C GLY A 3 -13.43 -10.36 -3.26
N TYR A 4 -13.98 -9.52 -2.36
CA TYR A 4 -13.15 -8.84 -1.36
C TYR A 4 -12.77 -9.81 -0.23
N PRO A 5 -11.49 -9.92 0.17
CA PRO A 5 -11.09 -10.81 1.24
C PRO A 5 -11.72 -10.41 2.58
N ALA A 6 -12.17 -11.40 3.37
CA ALA A 6 -12.71 -11.15 4.71
C ALA A 6 -11.61 -10.90 5.77
N ASP A 7 -10.40 -11.42 5.54
CA ASP A 7 -9.23 -11.18 6.38
C ASP A 7 -8.61 -9.81 6.07
N GLU A 8 -8.36 -9.00 7.10
CA GLU A 8 -7.87 -7.63 6.96
C GLU A 8 -6.51 -7.56 6.26
N ASN A 9 -5.61 -8.52 6.51
CA ASN A 9 -4.31 -8.56 5.86
C ASN A 9 -4.43 -8.90 4.37
N GLN A 10 -5.27 -9.89 4.03
CA GLN A 10 -5.54 -10.25 2.63
C GLN A 10 -6.23 -9.09 1.89
N ALA A 11 -7.17 -8.40 2.53
CA ALA A 11 -7.83 -7.22 2.02
C ALA A 11 -6.84 -6.08 1.74
N ALA A 12 -5.95 -5.80 2.69
CA ALA A 12 -4.89 -4.80 2.51
C ALA A 12 -3.94 -5.18 1.37
N ALA A 13 -3.53 -6.44 1.27
CA ALA A 13 -2.69 -6.94 0.19
C ALA A 13 -3.37 -6.83 -1.19
N TYR A 14 -4.67 -7.16 -1.27
CA TYR A 14 -5.47 -7.02 -2.48
C TYR A 14 -5.55 -5.56 -2.93
N MET A 15 -5.86 -4.65 -2.00
CA MET A 15 -5.93 -3.21 -2.28
C MET A 15 -4.57 -2.65 -2.72
N ASN A 16 -3.47 -3.09 -2.12
CA ASN A 16 -2.13 -2.64 -2.50
C ASN A 16 -1.79 -3.03 -3.95
N LYS A 17 -2.16 -4.23 -4.40
CA LYS A 17 -1.96 -4.66 -5.80
C LYS A 17 -2.73 -3.81 -6.81
N ILE A 18 -3.97 -3.43 -6.47
CA ILE A 18 -4.77 -2.55 -7.33
C ILE A 18 -4.09 -1.18 -7.41
N ILE A 19 -3.70 -0.61 -6.29
CA ILE A 19 -3.05 0.70 -6.23
C ILE A 19 -1.75 0.68 -7.03
N GLU A 20 -0.91 -0.34 -6.87
CA GLU A 20 0.33 -0.49 -7.64
C GLU A 20 0.08 -0.50 -9.15
N LYS A 21 -0.92 -1.27 -9.60
CA LYS A 21 -1.31 -1.31 -11.02
C LYS A 21 -1.71 0.07 -11.55
N GLU A 22 -2.46 0.86 -10.77
CA GLU A 22 -2.88 2.20 -11.18
C GLU A 22 -1.72 3.21 -11.14
N ILE A 23 -0.80 3.11 -10.16
CA ILE A 23 0.42 3.94 -10.11
C ILE A 23 1.26 3.72 -11.38
N MET A 24 1.44 2.46 -11.78
CA MET A 24 2.24 2.11 -12.96
C MET A 24 1.67 2.66 -14.28
N ARG A 25 0.38 3.02 -14.32
CA ARG A 25 -0.24 3.65 -15.50
C ARG A 25 0.14 5.13 -15.65
N ALA A 26 0.37 5.83 -14.55
CA ALA A 26 0.71 7.25 -14.53
C ALA A 26 1.56 7.61 -13.29
N PRO A 27 2.84 7.18 -13.23
CA PRO A 27 3.65 7.29 -12.02
C PRO A 27 3.88 8.75 -11.58
N GLU A 28 3.93 9.69 -12.52
CA GLU A 28 4.07 11.12 -12.23
C GLU A 28 2.87 11.72 -11.47
N GLN A 29 1.68 11.11 -11.58
CA GLN A 29 0.47 11.57 -10.91
C GLN A 29 0.38 11.05 -9.47
N TYR A 30 1.22 10.08 -9.10
CA TYR A 30 1.22 9.53 -7.75
C TYR A 30 1.96 10.46 -6.78
N LEU A 31 1.36 10.67 -5.60
CA LEU A 31 1.93 11.53 -4.57
C LEU A 31 3.08 10.82 -3.82
N TRP A 32 4.25 10.73 -4.44
CA TRP A 32 5.43 10.03 -3.89
C TRP A 32 5.91 10.55 -2.53
N ILE A 33 5.61 11.81 -2.21
CA ILE A 33 5.95 12.41 -0.91
C ILE A 33 5.09 11.85 0.23
N HIS A 34 3.95 11.22 -0.07
CA HIS A 34 3.04 10.71 0.95
C HIS A 34 3.59 9.42 1.58
N ARG A 35 3.91 9.51 2.88
CA ARG A 35 4.48 8.41 3.67
C ARG A 35 3.40 7.42 4.11
N ARG A 36 2.90 6.59 3.17
CA ARG A 36 1.82 5.63 3.42
C ARG A 36 2.20 4.48 4.37
N PHE A 37 3.46 4.06 4.40
CA PHE A 37 3.94 2.90 5.19
C PHE A 37 4.76 3.33 6.42
N LYS A 38 4.17 4.18 7.27
CA LYS A 38 4.80 4.72 8.48
C LYS A 38 4.77 3.77 9.68
N THR A 39 3.77 2.89 9.75
CA THR A 39 3.62 1.93 10.84
C THR A 39 4.44 0.68 10.53
N ARG A 40 5.25 0.26 11.50
CA ARG A 40 6.17 -0.87 11.40
C ARG A 40 6.08 -1.75 12.65
N PRO A 41 6.38 -3.06 12.56
CA PRO A 41 6.60 -3.90 13.72
C PRO A 41 7.68 -3.31 14.64
N VAL A 42 7.59 -3.62 15.93
CA VAL A 42 8.55 -3.16 16.94
C VAL A 42 9.94 -3.69 16.60
N GLY A 43 10.94 -2.81 16.55
CA GLY A 43 12.34 -3.14 16.28
C GLY A 43 12.77 -2.98 14.82
N GLU A 44 11.84 -2.71 13.89
CA GLU A 44 12.21 -2.38 12.50
C GLU A 44 12.57 -0.90 12.35
N SER A 45 13.59 -0.63 11.52
CA SER A 45 13.97 0.73 11.15
C SER A 45 12.90 1.39 10.29
N SER A 46 12.77 2.72 10.44
CA SER A 46 11.90 3.52 9.57
C SER A 46 12.35 3.40 8.12
N LEU A 47 11.36 3.31 7.23
CA LEU A 47 11.57 3.33 5.78
C LEU A 47 11.82 4.75 5.25
N TYR A 48 11.55 5.74 6.08
CA TYR A 48 11.74 7.15 5.82
C TYR A 48 12.85 7.64 6.74
N ILE A 49 14.00 7.99 6.13
CA ILE A 49 15.09 8.71 6.78
C ILE A 49 14.70 10.19 6.89
#